data_AF-A0A3D1SKC2-F1
#
_entry.id   AF-A0A3D1SKC2-F1
#
_cell.length_a   1.000
_cell.length_b   1.000
_cell.length_c   1.000
_cell.angle_alpha   90.00
_cell.angle_beta   90.00
_cell.angle_gamma   90.00
#
_symmetry.space_group_name_H-M   'P 1'
#
loop_
_entity.id
_entity.type
_entity.pdbx_description
1 polymer ?
#
loop_
_entity_poly.entity_id
_entity_poly.type
_entity_poly.pdbx_seq_one_letter_code
_entity_poly.pdbx_strand_id
1 'polypeptide(L)'
;MAAQYKYSKEDYYKLTNAPCIDVALALGMQINEKASDRKAWKIKNEQGLCIYREGNNWYRFSDGSHGFPIDLVTDKLHCSREQALDFIAKNVINGVFEQVQLDQTNASYSKPAPAERKFEVPPHDVKPSRVMAYLIQTRGIDPEIVKGMLQRKMIAEDSEHHNCLFFGRDEQGVIRSCALRGTTPQQFRGETAGGNKAYTFAMEGKNNVLRLFESPIDAMSHATFSKLLGKDWTADHRLSTNGCGSYDSIKKYLENHTDITSVWFAFDNDEGGRNGAAASQQKLLQDFPDRGLKIHISNPIRGKDWNEDLQLFRKEEQQGISAQQFVKAREPVFEYSGYHFKPVGYIPADYSLRDISQAIMPSSDMGFHEPYSHGSFGSKPILRCTETNTLFLADDSGLFHYDGEFVEQQPQQSDSEEDMEMG
;
A
#
# COMPACT_ATOMS: atom_id res chain seq x y z
N MET A 1 -1.48 45.17 18.86
CA MET A 1 -1.09 45.52 17.48
C MET A 1 -1.30 44.30 16.62
N ALA A 2 -2.12 44.39 15.57
CA ALA A 2 -2.36 43.27 14.67
C ALA A 2 -1.07 42.99 13.88
N ALA A 3 -0.64 41.73 13.81
CA ALA A 3 0.49 41.33 12.97
C ALA A 3 0.16 41.68 11.52
N GLN A 4 0.89 42.63 10.96
CA GLN A 4 0.75 43.03 9.56
C GLN A 4 1.49 41.97 8.73
N TYR A 5 0.73 41.01 8.18
CA TYR A 5 1.28 39.98 7.32
C TYR A 5 1.76 40.62 6.00
N LYS A 6 2.99 40.28 5.58
CA LYS A 6 3.63 40.78 4.34
C LYS A 6 2.83 40.49 3.06
N TYR A 7 2.05 39.41 3.08
CA TYR A 7 1.17 39.02 1.99
C TYR A 7 -0.29 39.07 2.44
N SER A 8 -1.19 39.45 1.52
CA SER A 8 -2.61 39.27 1.74
C SER A 8 -2.95 37.79 1.89
N LYS A 9 -4.10 37.46 2.50
CA LYS A 9 -4.56 36.07 2.64
C LYS A 9 -4.68 35.36 1.27
N GLU A 10 -5.10 36.09 0.25
CA GLU A 10 -5.23 35.60 -1.12
C GLU A 10 -3.86 35.36 -1.77
N ASP A 11 -2.91 36.27 -1.58
CA ASP A 11 -1.56 36.11 -2.13
C ASP A 11 -0.81 34.99 -1.42
N TYR A 12 -0.95 34.88 -0.10
CA TYR A 12 -0.38 33.76 0.65
C TYR A 12 -0.92 32.42 0.11
N TYR A 13 -2.24 32.31 -0.12
CA TYR A 13 -2.84 31.11 -0.69
C TYR A 13 -2.31 30.80 -2.10
N LYS A 14 -2.13 31.80 -2.96
CA LYS A 14 -1.55 31.62 -4.30
C LYS A 14 -0.10 31.12 -4.23
N LEU A 15 0.70 31.70 -3.34
CA LEU A 15 2.11 31.35 -3.18
C LEU A 15 2.30 29.94 -2.61
N THR A 16 1.51 29.56 -1.60
CA THR A 16 1.60 28.21 -1.03
C THR A 16 1.08 27.12 -1.96
N ASN A 17 0.25 27.48 -2.94
CA ASN A 17 -0.33 26.56 -3.93
C ASN A 17 0.28 26.71 -5.34
N ALA A 18 1.43 27.38 -5.47
CA ALA A 18 2.15 27.44 -6.75
C ALA A 18 2.45 26.01 -7.26
N PRO A 19 2.48 25.75 -8.58
CA PRO A 19 2.79 24.41 -9.07
C PRO A 19 4.17 23.95 -8.59
N CYS A 20 4.24 22.81 -7.90
CA CYS A 20 5.46 22.29 -7.29
C CYS A 20 6.53 21.99 -8.32
N ILE A 21 6.12 21.62 -9.54
CA ILE A 21 7.01 21.40 -10.66
C ILE A 21 7.67 22.70 -11.12
N ASP A 22 6.93 23.81 -11.18
CA ASP A 22 7.47 25.12 -11.57
C ASP A 22 8.43 25.64 -10.51
N VAL A 23 8.12 25.41 -9.22
CA VAL A 23 9.04 25.70 -8.11
C VAL A 23 10.33 24.91 -8.24
N ALA A 24 10.28 23.61 -8.57
CA ALA A 24 11.48 22.80 -8.76
C ALA A 24 12.33 23.30 -9.94
N LEU A 25 11.68 23.65 -11.06
CA LEU A 25 12.37 24.22 -12.22
C LEU A 25 13.01 25.57 -11.88
N ALA A 26 12.33 26.42 -11.12
CA ALA A 26 12.87 27.69 -10.63
C ALA A 26 14.05 27.50 -9.66
N LEU A 27 14.08 26.39 -8.90
CA LEU A 27 15.22 25.98 -8.07
C LEU A 27 16.39 25.38 -8.88
N GLY A 28 16.29 25.36 -10.22
CA GLY A 28 17.31 24.83 -11.11
C GLY A 28 17.34 23.30 -11.21
N MET A 29 16.29 22.62 -10.71
CA MET A 29 16.20 21.17 -10.76
C MET A 29 15.88 20.68 -12.17
N GLN A 30 16.43 19.53 -12.55
CA GLN A 30 16.25 18.95 -13.87
C GLN A 30 15.36 17.71 -13.83
N ILE A 31 14.34 17.67 -14.68
CA ILE A 31 13.46 16.51 -14.82
C ILE A 31 14.20 15.38 -15.56
N ASN A 32 14.09 14.16 -15.04
CA ASN A 32 14.50 12.95 -15.71
C ASN A 32 13.31 12.38 -16.50
N GLU A 33 13.14 12.84 -17.75
CA GLU A 33 12.00 12.42 -18.57
C GLU A 33 11.93 10.90 -18.78
N LYS A 34 13.08 10.23 -18.89
CA LYS A 34 13.15 8.77 -19.09
C LYS A 34 12.70 7.96 -17.87
N ALA A 35 12.91 8.49 -16.67
CA ALA A 35 12.51 7.83 -15.42
C ALA A 35 11.15 8.31 -14.91
N SER A 36 10.61 9.38 -15.49
CA SER A 36 9.32 9.94 -15.13
C SER A 36 8.19 9.12 -15.73
N ASP A 37 7.06 9.09 -15.02
CA ASP A 37 5.87 8.35 -15.43
C ASP A 37 4.64 9.27 -15.45
N ARG A 38 3.47 8.67 -15.65
CA ARG A 38 2.18 9.39 -15.67
C ARG A 38 1.75 9.94 -14.31
N LYS A 39 2.35 9.49 -13.21
CA LYS A 39 2.01 9.87 -11.83
C LYS A 39 2.99 10.88 -11.23
N ALA A 40 4.27 10.84 -11.61
CA ALA A 40 5.29 11.70 -11.03
C ALA A 40 6.42 12.08 -12.02
N TRP A 41 6.94 13.30 -11.87
CA TRP A 41 8.21 13.72 -12.43
C TRP A 41 9.35 13.30 -11.51
N LYS A 42 10.30 12.53 -12.01
CA LYS A 42 11.53 12.18 -11.29
C LYS A 42 12.58 13.25 -11.52
N ILE A 43 13.29 13.67 -10.49
CA ILE A 43 14.29 14.73 -10.59
C ILE A 43 15.71 14.13 -10.59
N LYS A 44 16.53 14.53 -11.57
CA LYS A 44 17.90 14.06 -11.75
C LYS A 44 18.77 14.48 -10.57
N ASN A 45 19.61 13.57 -10.08
CA ASN A 45 20.62 13.83 -9.05
C ASN A 45 20.10 14.40 -7.72
N GLU A 46 18.79 14.39 -7.49
CA GLU A 46 18.15 14.83 -6.23
C GLU A 46 17.75 13.64 -5.36
N GLN A 47 18.57 12.58 -5.35
CA GLN A 47 18.46 11.45 -4.41
C GLN A 47 17.07 10.77 -4.38
N GLY A 48 16.48 10.58 -5.56
CA GLY A 48 15.15 9.99 -5.69
C GLY A 48 14.01 10.97 -5.42
N LEU A 49 14.23 12.28 -5.50
CA LEU A 49 13.14 13.25 -5.43
C LEU A 49 12.14 13.07 -6.57
N CYS A 50 10.87 12.99 -6.20
CA CYS A 50 9.71 12.83 -7.07
C CYS A 50 8.71 13.95 -6.81
N ILE A 51 8.23 14.58 -7.87
CA ILE A 51 7.14 15.57 -7.80
C ILE A 51 5.91 14.90 -8.38
N TYR A 52 4.83 14.80 -7.60
CA TYR A 52 3.61 14.15 -8.05
C TYR A 52 2.80 15.10 -8.92
N ARG A 53 2.33 14.57 -10.05
CA ARG A 53 1.50 15.31 -11.03
C ARG A 53 0.12 15.62 -10.47
N GLU A 54 -0.36 14.76 -9.59
CA GLU A 54 -1.58 14.95 -8.81
C GLU A 54 -1.21 15.27 -7.36
N GLY A 55 -1.85 16.27 -6.75
CA GLY A 55 -1.64 16.61 -5.33
C GLY A 55 -0.65 17.75 -5.05
N ASN A 56 0.08 18.23 -6.07
CA ASN A 56 0.97 19.39 -5.97
C ASN A 56 2.06 19.26 -4.88
N ASN A 57 2.53 18.03 -4.63
CA ASN A 57 3.44 17.68 -3.55
C ASN A 57 4.66 16.91 -4.08
N TRP A 58 5.70 16.82 -3.24
CA TRP A 58 6.94 16.10 -3.56
C TRP A 58 7.34 15.14 -2.44
N TYR A 59 8.15 14.14 -2.79
CA TYR A 59 8.72 13.15 -1.88
C TYR A 59 10.12 12.76 -2.32
N ARG A 60 11.08 12.66 -1.40
CA ARG A 60 12.45 12.18 -1.64
C ARG A 60 12.67 10.84 -0.96
N PHE A 61 13.00 9.82 -1.76
CA PHE A 61 13.16 8.45 -1.26
C PHE A 61 14.40 8.21 -0.39
N SER A 62 15.47 9.00 -0.54
CA SER A 62 16.70 8.81 0.24
C SER A 62 16.55 9.10 1.73
N ASP A 63 15.76 10.12 2.09
CA ASP A 63 15.64 10.61 3.47
C ASP A 63 14.18 10.71 3.96
N GLY A 64 13.20 10.40 3.11
CA GLY A 64 11.77 10.45 3.45
C GLY A 64 11.20 11.87 3.53
N SER A 65 11.96 12.89 3.14
CA SER A 65 11.50 14.28 3.12
C SER A 65 10.40 14.46 2.10
N HIS A 66 9.38 15.23 2.46
CA HIS A 66 8.21 15.46 1.63
C HIS A 66 7.53 16.75 2.03
N GLY A 67 6.68 17.25 1.15
CA GLY A 67 5.88 18.42 1.45
C GLY A 67 5.27 19.05 0.21
N PHE A 68 4.89 20.31 0.39
CA PHE A 68 4.29 21.16 -0.62
C PHE A 68 5.36 22.09 -1.24
N PRO A 69 5.02 22.92 -2.23
CA PRO A 69 6.00 23.69 -2.99
C PRO A 69 6.88 24.59 -2.12
N ILE A 70 6.32 25.18 -1.07
CA ILE A 70 7.09 25.99 -0.11
C ILE A 70 8.12 25.17 0.66
N ASP A 71 7.77 23.94 1.02
CA ASP A 71 8.64 23.06 1.78
C ASP A 71 9.83 22.62 0.91
N LEU A 72 9.63 22.50 -0.41
CA LEU A 72 10.70 22.22 -1.38
C LEU A 72 11.74 23.35 -1.41
N VAL A 73 11.30 24.61 -1.37
CA VAL A 73 12.21 25.77 -1.36
C VAL A 73 12.97 25.85 -0.04
N THR A 74 12.28 25.65 1.09
CA THR A 74 12.94 25.65 2.40
C THR A 74 13.92 24.48 2.54
N ASP A 75 13.61 23.32 1.96
CA ASP A 75 14.50 22.16 1.94
C ASP A 75 15.74 22.42 1.08
N LYS A 76 15.54 22.96 -0.15
CA LYS A 76 16.63 23.14 -1.13
C LYS A 76 17.55 24.32 -0.81
N LEU A 77 16.98 25.45 -0.39
CA LEU A 77 17.72 26.69 -0.13
C LEU A 77 18.08 26.87 1.36
N HIS A 78 17.61 25.98 2.23
CA HIS A 78 17.80 26.08 3.69
C HIS A 78 17.36 27.44 4.26
N CYS A 79 16.27 27.99 3.74
CA CYS A 79 15.78 29.33 4.08
C CYS A 79 14.51 29.30 4.94
N SER A 80 14.15 30.46 5.49
CA SER A 80 12.90 30.62 6.24
C SER A 80 11.66 30.55 5.34
N ARG A 81 10.50 30.27 5.95
CA ARG A 81 9.21 30.23 5.23
C ARG A 81 8.89 31.54 4.51
N GLU A 82 9.26 32.68 5.10
CA GLU A 82 9.07 33.99 4.46
C GLU A 82 9.96 34.16 3.23
N GLN A 83 11.23 33.78 3.32
CA GLN A 83 12.16 33.80 2.19
C GLN A 83 11.73 32.83 1.08
N ALA A 84 11.15 31.68 1.44
CA ALA A 84 10.58 30.75 0.48
C ALA A 84 9.36 31.33 -0.25
N LEU A 85 8.49 32.06 0.46
CA LEU A 85 7.38 32.80 -0.17
C LEU A 85 7.87 33.90 -1.10
N ASP A 86 8.88 34.67 -0.68
CA ASP A 86 9.52 35.69 -1.53
C ASP A 86 10.11 35.07 -2.80
N PHE A 87 10.76 33.91 -2.66
CA PHE A 87 11.30 33.17 -3.79
C PHE A 87 10.21 32.74 -4.77
N ILE A 88 9.12 32.14 -4.28
CA ILE A 88 8.01 31.68 -5.13
C ILE A 88 7.32 32.88 -5.79
N ALA A 89 7.09 33.96 -5.03
CA ALA A 89 6.48 35.18 -5.55
C ALA A 89 7.30 35.76 -6.69
N LYS A 90 8.62 35.88 -6.50
CA LYS A 90 9.53 36.48 -7.47
C LYS A 90 9.78 35.60 -8.70
N ASN A 91 10.04 34.31 -8.48
CA ASN A 91 10.60 33.44 -9.52
C ASN A 91 9.56 32.53 -10.19
N VAL A 92 8.40 32.29 -9.55
CA VAL A 92 7.37 31.39 -10.09
C VAL A 92 6.12 32.15 -10.52
N ILE A 93 5.58 33.01 -9.64
CA ILE A 93 4.32 33.72 -9.93
C ILE A 93 4.55 34.96 -10.80
N ASN A 94 5.61 35.72 -10.55
CA ASN A 94 5.92 36.95 -11.31
C ASN A 94 6.87 36.71 -12.50
N GLY A 95 7.27 35.46 -12.76
CA GLY A 95 7.83 35.02 -14.04
C GLY A 95 9.19 35.59 -14.45
N VAL A 96 10.23 35.44 -13.62
CA VAL A 96 11.63 35.64 -14.07
C VAL A 96 12.40 34.32 -13.90
N PHE A 97 12.50 33.54 -14.99
CA PHE A 97 13.43 32.42 -15.07
C PHE A 97 14.85 32.95 -15.35
N GLU A 98 15.49 33.56 -14.34
CA GLU A 98 16.94 33.64 -14.30
C GLU A 98 17.45 32.61 -13.30
N GLN A 99 18.23 31.64 -13.78
CA GLN A 99 18.88 30.64 -12.94
C GLN A 99 19.68 31.34 -11.86
N VAL A 100 19.25 31.21 -10.60
CA VAL A 100 20.00 31.75 -9.46
C VAL A 100 21.28 30.95 -9.32
N GLN A 101 22.41 31.59 -9.57
CA GLN A 101 23.73 31.05 -9.27
C GLN A 101 23.86 30.91 -7.75
N LEU A 102 23.94 29.67 -7.27
CA LEU A 102 24.09 29.35 -5.85
C LEU A 102 25.53 29.62 -5.42
N ASP A 103 25.75 30.73 -4.73
CA ASP A 103 26.96 30.89 -3.92
C ASP A 103 26.92 29.86 -2.79
N GLN A 104 27.73 28.81 -2.95
CA GLN A 104 28.04 27.84 -1.89
C GLN A 104 28.84 28.53 -0.79
N THR A 105 28.19 29.38 -0.01
CA THR A 105 28.76 29.78 1.27
C THR A 105 28.55 28.63 2.23
N ASN A 106 29.66 27.99 2.61
CA ASN A 106 29.77 27.03 3.70
C ASN A 106 29.38 27.72 5.02
N ALA A 107 28.09 27.95 5.21
CA ALA A 107 27.54 28.28 6.52
C ALA A 107 27.19 26.94 7.18
N SER A 108 28.06 26.47 8.08
CA SER A 108 27.75 25.36 8.98
C SER A 108 26.66 25.80 9.95
N TYR A 109 25.42 25.84 9.48
CA TYR A 109 24.26 25.86 10.36
C TYR A 109 24.04 24.43 10.80
N SER A 110 24.47 24.13 12.02
CA SER A 110 23.96 22.98 12.75
C SER A 110 22.44 23.08 12.72
N LYS A 111 21.80 22.17 11.99
CA LYS A 111 20.35 21.97 11.99
C LYS A 111 19.89 22.09 13.45
N PRO A 112 19.03 23.05 13.84
CA PRO A 112 18.36 22.91 15.12
C PRO A 112 17.70 21.54 15.03
N ALA A 113 18.05 20.64 15.96
CA ALA A 113 17.44 19.32 16.03
C ALA A 113 15.93 19.53 15.84
N PRO A 114 15.27 18.80 14.92
CA PRO A 114 13.85 19.02 14.66
C PRO A 114 13.17 18.99 16.02
N ALA A 115 12.58 20.13 16.42
CA ALA A 115 11.93 20.23 17.71
C ALA A 115 11.00 19.03 17.78
N GLU A 116 11.21 18.15 18.78
CA GLU A 116 10.40 16.95 18.95
C GLU A 116 8.94 17.39 18.92
N ARG A 117 8.24 17.12 17.82
CA ARG A 117 6.84 17.47 17.71
C ARG A 117 6.14 16.57 18.72
N LYS A 118 5.65 17.16 19.81
CA LYS A 118 4.93 16.43 20.84
C LYS A 118 3.67 15.84 20.20
N PHE A 119 3.49 14.53 20.35
CA PHE A 119 2.27 13.87 19.94
C PHE A 119 1.12 14.32 20.83
N GLU A 120 0.05 14.81 20.20
CA GLU A 120 -1.20 15.16 20.86
C GLU A 120 -2.34 14.43 20.15
N VAL A 121 -3.20 13.78 20.93
CA VAL A 121 -4.37 13.09 20.36
C VAL A 121 -5.35 14.14 19.85
N PRO A 122 -5.79 14.09 18.58
CA PRO A 122 -6.77 15.04 18.06
C PRO A 122 -8.04 15.08 18.92
N PRO A 123 -8.67 16.25 19.13
CA PRO A 123 -9.97 16.33 19.82
C PRO A 123 -11.01 15.43 19.15
N HIS A 124 -11.71 14.62 19.95
CA HIS A 124 -12.61 13.58 19.43
C HIS A 124 -13.79 13.28 20.37
N ASP A 125 -14.17 14.24 21.22
CA ASP A 125 -15.31 14.12 22.14
C ASP A 125 -16.63 14.47 21.43
N VAL A 126 -16.91 13.74 20.36
CA VAL A 126 -18.13 13.88 19.55
C VAL A 126 -18.76 12.51 19.34
N LYS A 127 -20.07 12.50 19.08
CA LYS A 127 -20.76 11.25 18.71
C LYS A 127 -20.21 10.78 17.36
N PRO A 128 -19.73 9.53 17.23
CA PRO A 128 -19.05 9.04 16.03
C PRO A 128 -20.02 8.65 14.90
N SER A 129 -21.12 9.40 14.76
CA SER A 129 -22.20 9.06 13.82
C SER A 129 -21.74 9.10 12.36
N ARG A 130 -20.86 10.05 12.00
CA ARG A 130 -20.39 10.21 10.64
C ARG A 130 -19.34 9.14 10.31
N VAL A 131 -18.46 8.84 11.27
CA VAL A 131 -17.51 7.73 11.15
C VAL A 131 -18.23 6.39 11.04
N MET A 132 -19.25 6.14 11.84
CA MET A 132 -20.07 4.92 11.74
C MET A 132 -20.72 4.80 10.35
N ALA A 133 -21.38 5.87 9.88
CA ALA A 133 -22.00 5.86 8.55
C ALA A 133 -20.96 5.63 7.45
N TYR A 134 -19.81 6.31 7.53
CA TYR A 134 -18.73 6.15 6.55
C TYR A 134 -18.17 4.71 6.52
N LEU A 135 -17.77 4.15 7.67
CA LEU A 135 -17.16 2.82 7.71
C LEU A 135 -18.15 1.71 7.32
N ILE A 136 -19.42 1.83 7.74
CA ILE A 136 -20.43 0.82 7.48
C ILE A 136 -21.02 0.97 6.08
N GLN A 137 -21.55 2.15 5.75
CA GLN A 137 -22.33 2.35 4.53
C GLN A 137 -21.43 2.64 3.32
N THR A 138 -20.38 3.44 3.50
CA THR A 138 -19.46 3.77 2.40
C THR A 138 -18.40 2.70 2.21
N ARG A 139 -17.79 2.20 3.29
CA ARG A 139 -16.68 1.22 3.22
C ARG A 139 -17.12 -0.24 3.37
N GLY A 140 -18.40 -0.51 3.65
CA GLY A 140 -18.97 -1.87 3.67
C GLY A 140 -18.54 -2.75 4.86
N ILE A 141 -17.85 -2.17 5.85
CA ILE A 141 -17.34 -2.89 7.02
C ILE A 141 -18.52 -3.32 7.90
N ASP A 142 -18.45 -4.54 8.44
CA ASP A 142 -19.50 -5.07 9.28
C ASP A 142 -19.80 -4.16 10.50
N PRO A 143 -21.08 -3.85 10.80
CA PRO A 143 -21.46 -2.98 11.91
C PRO A 143 -20.96 -3.43 13.28
N GLU A 144 -20.86 -4.74 13.53
CA GLU A 144 -20.37 -5.28 14.80
C GLU A 144 -18.89 -4.98 14.98
N ILE A 145 -18.10 -5.12 13.92
CA ILE A 145 -16.66 -4.81 13.94
C ILE A 145 -16.45 -3.33 14.21
N VAL A 146 -17.16 -2.44 13.49
CA VAL A 146 -17.08 -0.98 13.71
C VAL A 146 -17.46 -0.60 15.14
N LYS A 147 -18.58 -1.13 15.64
CA LYS A 147 -19.03 -0.88 17.03
C LYS A 147 -18.03 -1.40 18.06
N GLY A 148 -17.45 -2.59 17.83
CA GLY A 148 -16.42 -3.16 18.70
C GLY A 148 -15.19 -2.26 18.78
N MET A 149 -14.73 -1.71 17.66
CA MET A 149 -13.58 -0.78 17.63
C MET A 149 -13.90 0.54 18.37
N LEU A 150 -15.12 1.07 18.23
CA LEU A 150 -15.56 2.27 18.97
C LEU A 150 -15.65 2.01 20.47
N GLN A 151 -16.24 0.89 20.89
CA GLN A 151 -16.37 0.51 22.31
C GLN A 151 -15.01 0.35 22.99
N ARG A 152 -14.03 -0.22 22.27
CA ARG A 152 -12.64 -0.35 22.72
C ARG A 152 -11.85 0.95 22.61
N LYS A 153 -12.48 2.05 22.16
CA LYS A 153 -11.85 3.36 21.91
C LYS A 153 -10.65 3.25 20.96
N MET A 154 -10.68 2.34 20.00
CA MET A 154 -9.62 2.14 19.01
C MET A 154 -9.79 3.05 17.80
N ILE A 155 -11.04 3.44 17.53
CA ILE A 155 -11.39 4.44 16.52
C ILE A 155 -12.26 5.51 17.16
N ALA A 156 -12.25 6.70 16.58
CA ALA A 156 -13.10 7.82 16.97
C ALA A 156 -13.39 8.73 15.78
N GLU A 157 -14.27 9.71 16.00
CA GLU A 157 -14.53 10.80 15.07
C GLU A 157 -13.86 12.06 15.61
N ASP A 158 -13.06 12.73 14.78
CA ASP A 158 -12.46 14.00 15.19
C ASP A 158 -13.51 15.11 15.26
N SER A 159 -13.31 16.06 16.18
CA SER A 159 -14.30 17.10 16.49
C SER A 159 -14.35 18.25 15.49
N GLU A 160 -13.32 18.47 14.68
CA GLU A 160 -13.17 19.67 13.84
C GLU A 160 -13.55 19.41 12.37
N HIS A 161 -13.10 18.29 11.83
CA HIS A 161 -13.20 17.90 10.44
C HIS A 161 -14.00 16.60 10.25
N HIS A 162 -14.38 15.92 11.33
CA HIS A 162 -15.13 14.66 11.33
C HIS A 162 -14.45 13.53 10.54
N ASN A 163 -13.12 13.52 10.47
CA ASN A 163 -12.33 12.39 10.02
C ASN A 163 -12.47 11.20 10.98
N CYS A 164 -12.29 10.01 10.43
CA CYS A 164 -12.09 8.81 11.20
C CYS A 164 -10.66 8.78 11.74
N LEU A 165 -10.54 8.73 13.07
CA LEU A 165 -9.29 8.56 13.79
C LEU A 165 -9.08 7.07 14.06
N PHE A 166 -7.88 6.56 13.78
CA PHE A 166 -7.45 5.20 14.10
C PHE A 166 -6.24 5.28 15.02
N PHE A 167 -6.41 4.82 16.27
CA PHE A 167 -5.40 4.98 17.30
C PHE A 167 -4.44 3.78 17.35
N GLY A 168 -3.14 4.06 17.33
CA GLY A 168 -2.11 3.12 17.74
C GLY A 168 -1.81 3.28 19.22
N ARG A 169 -1.80 2.17 19.96
CA ARG A 169 -1.64 2.15 21.42
C ARG A 169 -0.42 1.31 21.82
N ASP A 170 0.22 1.71 22.91
CA ASP A 170 1.21 0.86 23.57
C ASP A 170 0.55 -0.22 24.44
N GLU A 171 1.37 -1.03 25.09
CA GLU A 171 0.93 -2.17 25.90
C GLU A 171 0.20 -1.72 27.18
N GLN A 172 0.36 -0.45 27.58
CA GLN A 172 -0.38 0.15 28.69
C GLN A 172 -1.70 0.80 28.23
N GLY A 173 -2.01 0.69 26.94
CA GLY A 173 -3.20 1.26 26.33
C GLY A 173 -3.11 2.77 26.08
N VAL A 174 -1.94 3.39 26.21
CA VAL A 174 -1.75 4.82 25.92
C VAL A 174 -1.70 5.04 24.42
N ILE A 175 -2.40 6.05 23.91
CA ILE A 175 -2.38 6.40 22.49
C ILE A 175 -1.01 7.00 22.16
N ARG A 176 -0.31 6.40 21.20
CA ARG A 176 1.04 6.80 20.76
C ARG A 176 1.10 7.27 19.32
N SER A 177 0.12 6.88 18.50
CA SER A 177 -0.03 7.39 17.14
C SER A 177 -1.51 7.49 16.77
N CYS A 178 -1.80 8.24 15.72
CA CYS A 178 -3.15 8.36 15.20
C CYS A 178 -3.13 8.58 13.69
N ALA A 179 -3.69 7.62 12.94
CA ALA A 179 -3.95 7.77 11.51
C ALA A 179 -5.33 8.40 11.30
N LEU A 180 -5.45 9.28 10.29
CA LEU A 180 -6.67 10.01 9.96
C LEU A 180 -7.16 9.63 8.57
N ARG A 181 -8.48 9.45 8.45
CA ARG A 181 -9.15 9.25 7.16
C ARG A 181 -10.36 10.16 7.02
N GLY A 182 -10.41 10.91 5.92
CA GLY A 182 -11.56 11.73 5.56
C GLY A 182 -12.83 10.89 5.41
N THR A 183 -13.94 11.42 5.95
CA THR A 183 -15.29 10.83 5.83
C THR A 183 -16.17 11.57 4.83
N THR A 184 -15.57 12.43 4.01
CA THR A 184 -16.24 13.17 2.94
C THR A 184 -15.88 12.54 1.59
N PRO A 185 -16.56 12.92 0.49
CA PRO A 185 -16.17 12.48 -0.86
C PRO A 185 -14.74 12.89 -1.24
N GLN A 186 -14.22 13.97 -0.63
CA GLN A 186 -12.84 14.39 -0.83
C GLN A 186 -11.91 13.46 -0.05
N GLN A 187 -11.00 12.81 -0.76
CA GLN A 187 -10.07 11.88 -0.13
C GLN A 187 -9.05 12.65 0.71
N PHE A 188 -9.05 12.37 2.02
CA PHE A 188 -8.03 12.81 2.95
C PHE A 188 -7.43 11.59 3.65
N ARG A 189 -6.11 11.49 3.65
CA ARG A 189 -5.32 10.50 4.40
C ARG A 189 -4.20 11.25 5.08
N GLY A 190 -4.02 11.03 6.37
CA GLY A 190 -2.93 11.67 7.12
C GLY A 190 -2.58 10.91 8.38
N GLU A 191 -1.55 11.39 9.06
CA GLU A 191 -1.14 10.94 10.37
C GLU A 191 -0.89 12.14 11.26
N THR A 192 -1.15 11.99 12.55
CA THR A 192 -0.89 13.04 13.53
C THR A 192 0.62 13.19 13.74
N ALA A 193 1.10 14.44 13.70
CA ALA A 193 2.51 14.72 13.89
C ALA A 193 3.02 14.25 15.27
N GLY A 194 4.28 13.79 15.31
CA GLY A 194 4.88 13.31 16.55
C GLY A 194 4.48 11.88 16.94
N GLY A 195 3.55 11.25 16.21
CA GLY A 195 3.12 9.88 16.48
C GLY A 195 4.28 8.88 16.38
N ASN A 196 4.33 7.95 17.33
CA ASN A 196 5.34 6.90 17.35
C ASN A 196 4.94 5.78 16.36
N LYS A 197 5.73 5.63 15.29
CA LYS A 197 5.50 4.66 14.21
C LYS A 197 5.65 3.20 14.64
N ALA A 198 6.23 2.93 15.81
CA ALA A 198 6.29 1.59 16.38
C ALA A 198 4.94 1.11 16.93
N TYR A 199 4.00 2.04 17.17
CA TYR A 199 2.67 1.74 17.72
C TYR A 199 1.61 2.22 16.75
N THR A 200 1.19 1.38 15.83
CA THR A 200 0.13 1.68 14.85
C THR A 200 -1.18 0.99 15.23
N PHE A 201 -2.24 1.22 14.45
CA PHE A 201 -3.54 0.60 14.70
C PHE A 201 -3.44 -0.93 14.60
N ALA A 202 -3.82 -1.62 15.67
CA ALA A 202 -3.78 -3.07 15.75
C ALA A 202 -5.07 -3.62 16.36
N MET A 203 -5.73 -4.54 15.66
CA MET A 203 -6.78 -5.40 16.21
C MET A 203 -6.10 -6.62 16.81
N GLU A 204 -5.87 -6.59 18.12
CA GLU A 204 -5.27 -7.70 18.83
C GLU A 204 -6.15 -8.96 18.75
N GLY A 205 -5.52 -10.07 18.36
CA GLY A 205 -6.14 -11.37 18.23
C GLY A 205 -5.96 -12.21 19.49
N LYS A 206 -6.19 -13.52 19.35
CA LYS A 206 -6.10 -14.51 20.42
C LYS A 206 -5.23 -15.72 20.04
N ASN A 207 -4.80 -15.80 18.78
CA ASN A 207 -4.03 -16.92 18.26
C ASN A 207 -2.64 -16.48 17.80
N ASN A 208 -1.86 -17.42 17.29
CA ASN A 208 -0.48 -17.22 16.85
C ASN A 208 -0.34 -16.65 15.43
N VAL A 209 -1.40 -16.07 14.85
CA VAL A 209 -1.44 -15.56 13.47
C VAL A 209 -1.48 -14.03 13.47
N LEU A 210 -0.51 -13.41 12.80
CA LEU A 210 -0.45 -11.98 12.52
C LEU A 210 -0.73 -11.71 11.06
N ARG A 211 -1.65 -10.80 10.77
CA ARG A 211 -1.91 -10.29 9.42
C ARG A 211 -1.55 -8.81 9.33
N LEU A 212 -0.80 -8.44 8.30
CA LEU A 212 -0.22 -7.11 8.11
C LEU A 212 -0.91 -6.40 6.94
N PHE A 213 -1.38 -5.17 7.16
CA PHE A 213 -2.15 -4.39 6.18
C PHE A 213 -1.60 -2.98 6.00
N GLU A 214 -1.76 -2.37 4.83
CA GLU A 214 -1.32 -0.98 4.61
C GLU A 214 -2.22 0.06 5.29
N SER A 215 -3.48 -0.28 5.58
CA SER A 215 -4.39 0.64 6.25
C SER A 215 -5.27 -0.03 7.31
N PRO A 216 -5.75 0.74 8.31
CA PRO A 216 -6.72 0.24 9.28
C PRO A 216 -8.02 -0.23 8.63
N ILE A 217 -8.42 0.41 7.53
CA ILE A 217 -9.64 0.06 6.79
C ILE A 217 -9.48 -1.31 6.14
N ASP A 218 -8.30 -1.64 5.60
CA ASP A 218 -8.04 -2.96 5.00
C ASP A 218 -8.05 -4.06 6.07
N ALA A 219 -7.44 -3.81 7.23
CA ALA A 219 -7.49 -4.72 8.37
C ALA A 219 -8.94 -5.02 8.81
N MET A 220 -9.78 -3.97 8.93
CA MET A 220 -11.20 -4.12 9.26
C MET A 220 -12.02 -4.77 8.14
N SER A 221 -11.62 -4.59 6.88
CA SER A 221 -12.26 -5.21 5.71
C SER A 221 -11.98 -6.71 5.67
N HIS A 222 -10.73 -7.11 5.92
CA HIS A 222 -10.38 -8.50 6.10
C HIS A 222 -11.10 -9.13 7.30
N ALA A 223 -11.22 -8.43 8.43
CA ALA A 223 -12.01 -8.93 9.56
C ALA A 223 -13.48 -9.16 9.17
N THR A 224 -14.04 -8.28 8.34
CA THR A 224 -15.39 -8.44 7.78
C THR A 224 -15.48 -9.69 6.90
N PHE A 225 -14.53 -9.93 6.00
CA PHE A 225 -14.48 -11.16 5.22
C PHE A 225 -14.34 -12.41 6.09
N SER A 226 -13.49 -12.39 7.13
CA SER A 226 -13.37 -13.51 8.07
C SER A 226 -14.73 -13.87 8.68
N LYS A 227 -15.48 -12.86 9.14
CA LYS A 227 -16.83 -13.04 9.68
C LYS A 227 -17.81 -13.58 8.64
N LEU A 228 -17.84 -13.00 7.44
CA LEU A 228 -18.72 -13.41 6.34
C LEU A 228 -18.46 -14.86 5.90
N LEU A 229 -17.22 -15.34 6.01
CA LEU A 229 -16.83 -16.72 5.72
C LEU A 229 -17.09 -17.67 6.90
N GLY A 230 -17.73 -17.22 7.98
CA GLY A 230 -18.05 -18.03 9.15
C GLY A 230 -16.86 -18.28 10.09
N LYS A 231 -15.76 -17.52 9.94
CA LYS A 231 -14.59 -17.59 10.83
C LYS A 231 -14.73 -16.60 11.98
N ASP A 232 -14.08 -16.87 13.12
CA ASP A 232 -13.95 -15.91 14.21
C ASP A 232 -13.04 -14.75 13.78
N TRP A 233 -13.65 -13.59 13.52
CA TRP A 233 -12.91 -12.39 13.11
C TRP A 233 -12.02 -11.83 14.22
N THR A 234 -12.18 -12.26 15.47
CA THR A 234 -11.34 -11.85 16.62
C THR A 234 -10.16 -12.79 16.88
N ALA A 235 -10.02 -13.88 16.11
CA ALA A 235 -8.96 -14.86 16.33
C ALA A 235 -7.58 -14.33 15.91
N ASP A 236 -7.44 -13.86 14.66
CA ASP A 236 -6.16 -13.39 14.12
C ASP A 236 -5.83 -11.98 14.58
N HIS A 237 -4.56 -11.73 14.88
CA HIS A 237 -4.03 -10.38 15.07
C HIS A 237 -4.01 -9.66 13.71
N ARG A 238 -4.48 -8.41 13.65
CA ARG A 238 -4.42 -7.59 12.43
C ARG A 238 -3.77 -6.26 12.72
N LEU A 239 -2.60 -6.04 12.14
CA LEU A 239 -1.81 -4.83 12.32
C LEU A 239 -1.82 -4.02 11.03
N SER A 240 -2.16 -2.73 11.13
CA SER A 240 -1.91 -1.80 10.04
C SER A 240 -0.53 -1.17 10.16
N THR A 241 0.25 -1.15 9.10
CA THR A 241 1.57 -0.50 9.06
C THR A 241 1.49 0.98 8.69
N ASN A 242 0.28 1.54 8.52
CA ASN A 242 0.03 2.88 7.98
C ASN A 242 0.74 3.16 6.64
N GLY A 243 0.91 2.12 5.81
CA GLY A 243 1.54 2.14 4.49
C GLY A 243 2.61 1.05 4.33
N CYS A 244 3.05 0.79 3.11
CA CYS A 244 3.97 -0.32 2.77
C CYS A 244 5.43 -0.19 3.27
N GLY A 245 5.81 0.91 3.93
CA GLY A 245 7.22 1.21 4.29
C GLY A 245 7.60 1.15 5.77
N SER A 246 6.64 0.98 6.70
CA SER A 246 6.89 1.14 8.14
C SER A 246 7.09 -0.20 8.86
N TYR A 247 8.33 -0.70 8.83
CA TYR A 247 8.69 -1.97 9.47
C TYR A 247 8.75 -1.89 11.01
N ASP A 248 8.97 -0.71 11.60
CA ASP A 248 9.10 -0.53 13.06
C ASP A 248 7.87 -1.04 13.83
N SER A 249 6.67 -0.81 13.27
CA SER A 249 5.42 -1.33 13.84
C SER A 249 5.38 -2.86 13.89
N ILE A 250 5.83 -3.52 12.81
CA ILE A 250 5.87 -4.98 12.70
C ILE A 250 6.84 -5.55 13.74
N LYS A 251 8.06 -4.98 13.79
CA LYS A 251 9.10 -5.40 14.73
C LYS A 251 8.60 -5.27 16.17
N LYS A 252 8.12 -4.08 16.55
CA LYS A 252 7.66 -3.82 17.90
C LYS A 252 6.48 -4.72 18.29
N TYR A 253 5.54 -4.94 17.38
CA TYR A 253 4.41 -5.85 17.63
C TYR A 253 4.88 -7.28 17.88
N LEU A 254 5.83 -7.79 17.08
CA LEU A 254 6.38 -9.13 17.25
C LEU A 254 7.24 -9.29 18.50
N GLU A 255 7.96 -8.24 18.92
CA GLU A 255 8.69 -8.24 20.21
C GLU A 255 7.73 -8.41 21.39
N ASN A 256 6.55 -7.80 21.33
CA ASN A 256 5.55 -7.88 22.38
C ASN A 256 4.72 -9.18 22.34
N HIS A 257 4.59 -9.79 21.15
CA HIS A 257 3.81 -11.01 20.92
C HIS A 257 4.72 -12.16 20.49
N THR A 258 5.41 -12.75 21.47
CA THR A 258 6.32 -13.88 21.25
C THR A 258 5.60 -15.18 20.87
N ASP A 259 4.30 -15.25 21.16
CA ASP A 259 3.39 -16.37 20.84
C ASP A 259 3.05 -16.46 19.34
N ILE A 260 3.22 -15.38 18.58
CA ILE A 260 2.98 -15.36 17.14
C ILE A 260 4.04 -16.21 16.43
N THR A 261 3.58 -17.14 15.58
CA THR A 261 4.44 -18.02 14.78
C THR A 261 4.15 -17.96 13.29
N SER A 262 3.04 -17.35 12.87
CA SER A 262 2.64 -17.20 11.47
C SER A 262 2.35 -15.73 11.16
N VAL A 263 3.00 -15.20 10.11
CA VAL A 263 2.91 -13.81 9.69
C VAL A 263 2.45 -13.77 8.23
N TRP A 264 1.36 -13.08 7.96
CA TRP A 264 0.75 -12.93 6.65
C TRP A 264 0.85 -11.47 6.19
N PHE A 265 1.56 -11.24 5.10
CA PHE A 265 1.57 -9.95 4.43
C PHE A 265 0.33 -9.85 3.54
N ALA A 266 -0.56 -8.92 3.90
CA ALA A 266 -1.83 -8.67 3.25
C ALA A 266 -1.91 -7.23 2.73
N PHE A 267 -0.84 -6.76 2.10
CA PHE A 267 -0.71 -5.43 1.51
C PHE A 267 -1.48 -5.28 0.20
N ASP A 268 -1.51 -4.07 -0.35
CA ASP A 268 -2.18 -3.75 -1.59
C ASP A 268 -1.59 -4.57 -2.75
N ASN A 269 -2.42 -4.97 -3.71
CA ASN A 269 -2.00 -5.68 -4.92
C ASN A 269 -1.40 -4.72 -5.97
N ASP A 270 -0.53 -3.81 -5.54
CA ASP A 270 0.23 -2.93 -6.42
C ASP A 270 1.74 -3.14 -6.25
N GLU A 271 2.54 -2.44 -7.06
CA GLU A 271 3.99 -2.56 -7.00
C GLU A 271 4.56 -2.13 -5.64
N GLY A 272 3.95 -1.12 -5.00
CA GLY A 272 4.36 -0.63 -3.70
C GLY A 272 4.12 -1.68 -2.61
N GLY A 273 2.93 -2.26 -2.58
CA GLY A 273 2.58 -3.32 -1.63
C GLY A 273 3.46 -4.56 -1.77
N ARG A 274 3.71 -5.01 -3.02
CA ARG A 274 4.60 -6.16 -3.27
C ARG A 274 6.05 -5.90 -2.82
N ASN A 275 6.59 -4.74 -3.16
CA ASN A 275 7.96 -4.38 -2.76
C ASN A 275 8.07 -4.18 -1.24
N GLY A 276 7.06 -3.60 -0.61
CA GLY A 276 6.99 -3.41 0.84
C GLY A 276 6.92 -4.73 1.61
N ALA A 277 6.15 -5.70 1.11
CA ALA A 277 6.08 -7.05 1.68
C ALA A 277 7.44 -7.75 1.60
N ALA A 278 8.08 -7.75 0.44
CA ALA A 278 9.40 -8.35 0.24
C ALA A 278 10.48 -7.73 1.14
N ALA A 279 10.52 -6.39 1.22
CA ALA A 279 11.48 -5.68 2.07
C ALA A 279 11.24 -5.95 3.57
N SER A 280 9.98 -5.99 4.00
CA SER A 280 9.62 -6.26 5.40
C SER A 280 9.90 -7.70 5.79
N GLN A 281 9.67 -8.65 4.89
CA GLN A 281 10.01 -10.06 5.08
C GLN A 281 11.50 -10.25 5.30
N GLN A 282 12.35 -9.62 4.47
CA GLN A 282 13.80 -9.73 4.62
C GLN A 282 14.26 -9.24 6.01
N LYS A 283 13.73 -8.09 6.46
CA LYS A 283 14.03 -7.55 7.79
C LYS A 283 13.54 -8.45 8.91
N LEU A 284 12.34 -9.02 8.77
CA LEU A 284 11.73 -9.91 9.76
C LEU A 284 12.56 -11.18 9.98
N LEU A 285 13.07 -11.78 8.91
CA LEU A 285 13.97 -12.94 8.99
C LEU A 285 15.33 -12.59 9.62
N GLN A 286 15.81 -11.35 9.44
CA GLN A 286 17.07 -10.88 10.03
C GLN A 286 16.95 -10.54 11.51
N ASP A 287 15.84 -9.92 11.92
CA ASP A 287 15.62 -9.51 13.32
C ASP A 287 15.17 -10.67 14.22
N PHE A 288 14.52 -11.69 13.65
CA PHE A 288 13.97 -12.82 14.39
C PHE A 288 14.42 -14.19 13.84
N PRO A 289 15.74 -14.43 13.67
CA PRO A 289 16.26 -15.64 13.02
C PRO A 289 15.87 -16.93 13.77
N ASP A 290 15.80 -16.88 15.09
CA ASP A 290 15.57 -18.05 15.94
C ASP A 290 14.09 -18.37 16.19
N ARG A 291 13.17 -17.53 15.71
CA ARG A 291 11.74 -17.70 15.99
C ARG A 291 11.03 -18.70 15.08
N GLY A 292 11.67 -19.13 13.97
CA GLY A 292 11.05 -20.06 13.02
C GLY A 292 9.71 -19.57 12.47
N LEU A 293 9.58 -18.25 12.23
CA LEU A 293 8.33 -17.63 11.78
C LEU A 293 7.94 -18.14 10.39
N LYS A 294 6.70 -18.59 10.25
CA LYS A 294 6.10 -18.93 8.96
C LYS A 294 5.60 -17.65 8.30
N ILE A 295 6.11 -17.35 7.11
CA ILE A 295 5.78 -16.11 6.39
C ILE A 295 4.96 -16.44 5.15
N HIS A 296 3.83 -15.77 5.01
CA HIS A 296 2.87 -15.98 3.95
C HIS A 296 2.51 -14.65 3.26
N ILE A 297 2.11 -14.71 1.99
CA ILE A 297 1.54 -13.57 1.26
C ILE A 297 0.07 -13.87 0.98
N SER A 298 -0.82 -12.92 1.29
CA SER A 298 -2.25 -13.00 0.96
C SER A 298 -2.69 -11.72 0.26
N ASN A 299 -2.96 -11.81 -1.03
CA ASN A 299 -3.39 -10.65 -1.80
C ASN A 299 -4.91 -10.44 -1.75
N PRO A 300 -5.38 -9.20 -1.93
CA PRO A 300 -6.74 -8.92 -2.37
C PRO A 300 -7.17 -9.80 -3.56
N ILE A 301 -8.45 -10.15 -3.62
CA ILE A 301 -9.08 -11.13 -4.50
C ILE A 301 -9.25 -10.57 -5.92
N ARG A 302 -9.87 -9.38 -6.07
CA ARG A 302 -10.21 -8.75 -7.36
C ARG A 302 -9.79 -7.29 -7.44
N GLY A 303 -9.88 -6.56 -6.34
CA GLY A 303 -9.56 -5.14 -6.23
C GLY A 303 -8.07 -4.87 -6.01
N LYS A 304 -7.74 -3.59 -5.92
CA LYS A 304 -6.40 -3.14 -5.55
C LYS A 304 -6.11 -3.42 -4.07
N ASP A 305 -7.07 -3.16 -3.20
CA ASP A 305 -6.97 -3.33 -1.75
C ASP A 305 -8.14 -4.16 -1.19
N TRP A 306 -8.04 -4.55 0.08
CA TRP A 306 -9.07 -5.40 0.73
C TRP A 306 -10.42 -4.70 0.88
N ASN A 307 -10.44 -3.37 0.93
CA ASN A 307 -11.70 -2.67 1.00
C ASN A 307 -12.37 -2.52 -0.36
N GLU A 308 -11.61 -2.33 -1.44
CA GLU A 308 -12.14 -2.38 -2.80
C GLU A 308 -12.82 -3.72 -3.04
N ASP A 309 -12.20 -4.84 -2.63
CA ASP A 309 -12.84 -6.16 -2.65
C ASP A 309 -14.13 -6.20 -1.85
N LEU A 310 -14.12 -5.66 -0.63
CA LEU A 310 -15.31 -5.65 0.20
C LEU A 310 -16.43 -4.82 -0.44
N GLN A 311 -16.10 -3.67 -1.03
CA GLN A 311 -17.05 -2.82 -1.74
C GLN A 311 -17.60 -3.49 -3.00
N LEU A 312 -16.76 -4.21 -3.76
CA LEU A 312 -17.18 -5.04 -4.88
C LEU A 312 -18.12 -6.16 -4.42
N PHE A 313 -17.72 -6.88 -3.36
CA PHE A 313 -18.54 -7.91 -2.76
C PHE A 313 -19.91 -7.38 -2.33
N ARG A 314 -19.99 -6.23 -1.65
CA ARG A 314 -21.28 -5.66 -1.24
C ARG A 314 -22.22 -5.35 -2.41
N LYS A 315 -21.69 -5.09 -3.61
CA LYS A 315 -22.51 -4.92 -4.83
C LYS A 315 -22.99 -6.27 -5.37
N GLU A 316 -22.14 -7.30 -5.34
CA GLU A 316 -22.47 -8.65 -5.80
C GLU A 316 -23.36 -9.42 -4.80
N GLU A 317 -23.25 -9.11 -3.51
CA GLU A 317 -24.11 -9.64 -2.45
C GLU A 317 -25.57 -9.27 -2.70
N GLN A 318 -25.84 -8.06 -3.20
CA GLN A 318 -27.19 -7.62 -3.62
C GLN A 318 -27.72 -8.43 -4.81
N GLN A 319 -26.84 -9.09 -5.56
CA GLN A 319 -27.16 -9.95 -6.70
C GLN A 319 -27.22 -11.44 -6.29
N GLY A 320 -27.10 -11.75 -5.00
CA GLY A 320 -27.21 -13.10 -4.46
C GLY A 320 -25.90 -13.89 -4.40
N ILE A 321 -24.76 -13.25 -4.68
CA ILE A 321 -23.44 -13.89 -4.56
C ILE A 321 -23.05 -13.98 -3.07
N SER A 322 -22.81 -15.19 -2.58
CA SER A 322 -22.28 -15.42 -1.23
C SER A 322 -20.80 -15.01 -1.14
N ALA A 323 -20.31 -14.71 0.07
CA ALA A 323 -18.89 -14.41 0.28
C ALA A 323 -17.98 -15.57 -0.15
N GLN A 324 -18.41 -16.82 0.05
CA GLN A 324 -17.68 -18.00 -0.43
C GLN A 324 -17.60 -18.02 -1.96
N GLN A 325 -18.67 -17.67 -2.67
CA GLN A 325 -18.67 -17.59 -4.13
C GLN A 325 -17.82 -16.41 -4.62
N PHE A 326 -17.91 -15.25 -3.97
CA PHE A 326 -17.11 -14.08 -4.33
C PHE A 326 -15.61 -14.37 -4.30
N VAL A 327 -15.16 -15.00 -3.20
CA VAL A 327 -13.76 -15.43 -3.00
C VAL A 327 -13.36 -16.53 -3.99
N LYS A 328 -14.30 -17.41 -4.39
CA LYS A 328 -14.03 -18.53 -5.31
C LYS A 328 -14.06 -18.16 -6.80
N ALA A 329 -14.87 -17.18 -7.21
CA ALA A 329 -15.22 -16.91 -8.62
C ALA A 329 -14.14 -16.11 -9.39
N ARG A 330 -12.89 -16.58 -9.32
CA ARG A 330 -11.85 -16.20 -10.28
C ARG A 330 -12.12 -16.95 -11.59
N GLU A 331 -12.39 -16.22 -12.68
CA GLU A 331 -12.12 -16.77 -14.01
C GLU A 331 -10.59 -16.73 -14.28
N PRO A 332 -10.02 -17.78 -14.90
CA PRO A 332 -8.58 -17.86 -15.17
C PRO A 332 -8.14 -16.89 -16.29
N VAL A 333 -7.09 -16.10 -16.07
CA VAL A 333 -6.36 -15.37 -17.12
C VAL A 333 -4.86 -15.61 -16.93
N PHE A 334 -4.18 -16.09 -17.98
CA PHE A 334 -2.72 -16.21 -18.05
C PHE A 334 -2.17 -15.19 -19.05
N GLU A 335 -1.15 -14.43 -18.66
CA GLU A 335 -0.51 -13.43 -19.51
C GLU A 335 0.94 -13.84 -19.82
N TYR A 336 1.30 -13.82 -21.11
CA TYR A 336 2.62 -14.22 -21.61
C TYR A 336 3.47 -12.96 -21.89
N SER A 337 4.64 -12.87 -21.27
CA SER A 337 5.68 -11.88 -21.62
C SER A 337 7.00 -12.63 -21.85
N GLY A 338 7.69 -12.34 -22.96
CA GLY A 338 8.82 -13.11 -23.48
C GLY A 338 9.83 -13.63 -22.43
N TYR A 339 10.21 -14.90 -22.58
CA TYR A 339 11.15 -15.70 -21.76
C TYR A 339 10.91 -15.75 -20.24
N HIS A 340 9.93 -15.02 -19.71
CA HIS A 340 9.62 -14.96 -18.28
C HIS A 340 8.11 -15.05 -18.08
N PHE A 341 7.65 -16.23 -17.64
CA PHE A 341 6.28 -16.39 -17.20
C PHE A 341 6.10 -15.63 -15.88
N LYS A 342 5.19 -14.65 -15.84
CA LYS A 342 4.66 -14.14 -14.58
C LYS A 342 3.35 -14.89 -14.28
N PRO A 343 3.27 -15.66 -13.18
CA PRO A 343 1.98 -16.20 -12.75
C PRO A 343 1.07 -15.01 -12.37
N VAL A 344 0.00 -14.83 -13.13
CA VAL A 344 -1.00 -13.76 -12.91
C VAL A 344 -2.37 -14.30 -12.50
N GLY A 345 -2.56 -15.62 -12.37
CA GLY A 345 -3.86 -16.20 -12.03
C GLY A 345 -3.89 -17.72 -11.91
N TYR A 346 -5.11 -18.28 -11.71
CA TYR A 346 -5.38 -19.61 -11.16
C TYR A 346 -6.38 -20.43 -11.97
N ILE A 347 -6.04 -21.71 -12.21
CA ILE A 347 -6.76 -22.81 -12.89
C ILE A 347 -7.87 -23.49 -12.02
N PRO A 348 -9.14 -23.57 -12.49
CA PRO A 348 -10.19 -24.33 -11.81
C PRO A 348 -9.93 -25.85 -11.72
N ALA A 349 -10.56 -26.53 -10.77
CA ALA A 349 -10.35 -27.97 -10.50
C ALA A 349 -10.93 -28.92 -11.56
N ASP A 350 -11.77 -28.40 -12.46
CA ASP A 350 -12.53 -29.09 -13.51
C ASP A 350 -12.01 -28.82 -14.93
N TYR A 351 -10.93 -28.04 -15.07
CA TYR A 351 -10.31 -27.73 -16.36
C TYR A 351 -9.35 -28.83 -16.83
N SER A 352 -9.42 -29.19 -18.11
CA SER A 352 -8.42 -30.05 -18.76
C SER A 352 -7.23 -29.22 -19.27
N LEU A 353 -6.08 -29.84 -19.50
CA LEU A 353 -4.91 -29.18 -20.11
C LEU A 353 -5.21 -28.55 -21.48
N ARG A 354 -6.23 -29.04 -22.19
CA ARG A 354 -6.69 -28.50 -23.48
C ARG A 354 -7.40 -27.16 -23.31
N ASP A 355 -8.11 -26.96 -22.20
CA ASP A 355 -8.82 -25.72 -21.91
C ASP A 355 -7.84 -24.62 -21.46
N ILE A 356 -6.75 -25.03 -20.80
CA ILE A 356 -5.65 -24.15 -20.39
C ILE A 356 -4.85 -23.66 -21.60
N SER A 357 -4.54 -24.52 -22.57
CA SER A 357 -3.76 -24.14 -23.75
C SER A 357 -4.53 -23.20 -24.71
N GLN A 358 -5.86 -23.24 -24.69
CA GLN A 358 -6.72 -22.36 -25.48
C GLN A 358 -6.95 -20.97 -24.84
N ALA A 359 -6.70 -20.82 -23.54
CA ALA A 359 -6.89 -19.57 -22.80
C ALA A 359 -5.65 -18.63 -22.83
N ILE A 360 -4.59 -19.02 -23.55
CA ILE A 360 -3.36 -18.24 -23.68
C ILE A 360 -3.54 -17.24 -24.83
N MET A 361 -3.64 -15.95 -24.51
CA MET A 361 -3.58 -14.88 -25.51
C MET A 361 -2.13 -14.39 -25.66
N PRO A 362 -1.51 -14.49 -26.85
CA PRO A 362 -0.18 -13.92 -27.08
C PRO A 362 -0.24 -12.39 -27.07
N SER A 363 0.59 -11.74 -26.26
CA SER A 363 0.90 -10.31 -26.39
C SER A 363 2.17 -10.15 -27.23
N SER A 364 2.06 -9.49 -28.37
CA SER A 364 3.19 -9.23 -29.28
C SER A 364 3.88 -7.91 -28.93
N ASP A 365 4.83 -7.92 -28.01
CA ASP A 365 5.56 -6.68 -27.68
C ASP A 365 6.68 -6.32 -28.68
N MET A 366 6.92 -7.14 -29.72
CA MET A 366 8.04 -6.92 -30.65
C MET A 366 7.75 -7.21 -32.14
N GLY A 367 6.50 -7.43 -32.55
CA GLY A 367 6.16 -7.50 -33.99
C GLY A 367 6.78 -8.65 -34.79
N PHE A 368 7.30 -9.70 -34.15
CA PHE A 368 7.70 -10.94 -34.81
C PHE A 368 6.77 -12.08 -34.39
N HIS A 369 6.09 -12.68 -35.37
CA HIS A 369 5.43 -13.97 -35.20
C HIS A 369 6.52 -15.05 -35.13
N GLU A 370 6.88 -15.51 -33.92
CA GLU A 370 7.64 -16.76 -33.79
C GLU A 370 6.66 -17.95 -33.78
N PRO A 371 6.78 -18.92 -34.72
CA PRO A 371 5.89 -20.08 -34.81
C PRO A 371 6.14 -21.17 -33.76
N TYR A 372 6.97 -20.92 -32.73
CA TYR A 372 7.41 -21.95 -31.79
C TYR A 372 7.32 -21.44 -30.33
N SER A 373 6.11 -21.34 -29.76
CA SER A 373 5.95 -21.14 -28.31
C SER A 373 5.05 -22.18 -27.63
N HIS A 374 4.79 -23.32 -28.27
CA HIS A 374 4.29 -24.52 -27.59
C HIS A 374 5.43 -25.22 -26.84
N GLY A 375 6.11 -24.48 -25.95
CA GLY A 375 7.17 -24.99 -25.08
C GLY A 375 6.60 -25.46 -23.76
N SER A 376 6.27 -26.75 -23.70
CA SER A 376 6.22 -27.62 -22.52
C SER A 376 6.12 -26.95 -21.14
N PHE A 377 4.92 -26.99 -20.55
CA PHE A 377 4.73 -27.05 -19.10
C PHE A 377 5.45 -28.31 -18.57
N GLY A 378 6.78 -28.27 -18.41
CA GLY A 378 7.52 -29.37 -17.83
C GLY A 378 7.11 -29.52 -16.37
N SER A 379 6.40 -30.61 -16.02
CA SER A 379 6.25 -31.27 -14.71
C SER A 379 6.23 -30.46 -13.39
N LYS A 380 6.10 -29.13 -13.40
CA LYS A 380 6.19 -28.30 -12.19
C LYS A 380 4.92 -28.41 -11.33
N PRO A 381 5.04 -28.64 -10.01
CA PRO A 381 3.90 -28.76 -9.14
C PRO A 381 3.11 -27.45 -9.03
N ILE A 382 1.78 -27.56 -8.97
CA ILE A 382 0.86 -26.44 -8.77
C ILE A 382 0.37 -26.48 -7.32
N LEU A 383 0.46 -25.34 -6.62
CA LEU A 383 0.06 -25.19 -5.22
C LEU A 383 -1.21 -24.36 -5.11
N ARG A 384 -2.25 -24.78 -4.37
CA ARG A 384 -3.49 -24.01 -4.14
C ARG A 384 -3.57 -23.41 -2.74
N CYS A 385 -3.53 -22.08 -2.60
CA CYS A 385 -3.82 -21.40 -1.34
C CYS A 385 -5.27 -21.64 -0.91
N THR A 386 -5.42 -22.22 0.27
CA THR A 386 -6.73 -22.66 0.81
C THR A 386 -7.63 -21.49 1.22
N GLU A 387 -7.07 -20.33 1.56
CA GLU A 387 -7.84 -19.17 2.01
C GLU A 387 -8.43 -18.36 0.86
N THR A 388 -7.66 -18.20 -0.22
CA THR A 388 -8.00 -17.33 -1.37
C THR A 388 -8.23 -18.13 -2.65
N ASN A 389 -8.25 -19.46 -2.55
CA ASN A 389 -8.44 -20.42 -3.65
C ASN A 389 -7.49 -20.20 -4.84
N THR A 390 -6.24 -19.91 -4.50
CA THR A 390 -5.32 -19.15 -5.32
C THR A 390 -4.12 -20.04 -5.66
N LEU A 391 -3.97 -20.46 -6.91
CA LEU A 391 -2.91 -21.38 -7.35
C LEU A 391 -1.50 -20.75 -7.41
N PHE A 392 -0.43 -21.50 -7.58
CA PHE A 392 0.91 -20.94 -7.76
C PHE A 392 1.71 -21.97 -8.51
N LEU A 393 2.59 -21.53 -9.42
CA LEU A 393 3.61 -22.41 -9.98
C LEU A 393 4.75 -22.49 -8.97
N ALA A 394 5.10 -23.71 -8.55
CA ALA A 394 6.30 -23.92 -7.76
C ALA A 394 7.51 -23.68 -8.68
N ASP A 395 8.23 -22.57 -8.48
CA ASP A 395 9.57 -22.41 -9.03
C ASP A 395 10.63 -22.81 -8.00
N ASP A 396 11.81 -23.22 -8.50
CA ASP A 396 12.95 -23.68 -7.69
C ASP A 396 13.65 -22.51 -6.96
N SER A 397 13.09 -21.29 -7.01
CA SER A 397 13.63 -20.09 -6.38
C SER A 397 12.72 -19.56 -5.28
N GLY A 398 12.63 -20.32 -4.19
CA GLY A 398 12.08 -19.82 -2.94
C GLY A 398 10.57 -20.04 -2.80
N LEU A 399 10.20 -21.31 -2.62
CA LEU A 399 8.92 -21.68 -2.01
C LEU A 399 8.85 -21.11 -0.58
N PHE A 400 8.38 -19.88 -0.46
CA PHE A 400 7.87 -19.33 0.79
C PHE A 400 6.62 -20.14 1.15
N HIS A 401 6.60 -20.77 2.32
CA HIS A 401 5.53 -21.66 2.74
C HIS A 401 4.16 -20.96 2.66
N TYR A 402 3.33 -21.27 1.67
CA TYR A 402 1.90 -20.93 1.68
C TYR A 402 1.12 -22.07 2.36
N ASP A 403 0.07 -21.77 3.13
CA ASP A 403 -0.90 -22.80 3.52
C ASP A 403 -1.75 -23.16 2.30
N GLY A 404 -1.31 -24.20 1.59
CA GLY A 404 -1.92 -24.68 0.38
C GLY A 404 -1.78 -26.19 0.19
N GLU A 405 -2.59 -26.75 -0.67
CA GLU A 405 -2.52 -28.17 -1.06
C GLU A 405 -1.91 -28.31 -2.46
N PHE A 406 -1.13 -29.38 -2.67
CA PHE A 406 -0.60 -29.71 -3.98
C PHE A 406 -1.70 -30.33 -4.84
N VAL A 407 -1.79 -29.89 -6.09
CA VAL A 407 -2.69 -30.50 -7.07
C VAL A 407 -1.95 -31.67 -7.74
N GLU A 408 -2.48 -32.88 -7.60
CA GLU A 408 -1.85 -34.11 -8.10
C GLU A 408 -1.80 -34.12 -9.64
N GLN A 409 -0.60 -34.30 -10.20
CA GLN A 409 -0.40 -34.47 -11.64
C GLN A 409 -0.72 -35.91 -12.02
N GLN A 410 -1.78 -36.17 -12.77
CA GLN A 410 -1.90 -37.47 -13.43
C GLN A 410 -0.97 -37.48 -14.67
N PRO A 411 -0.04 -38.44 -14.78
CA PRO A 411 0.79 -38.55 -15.96
C PRO A 411 -0.08 -38.96 -17.17
N GLN A 412 -0.19 -38.07 -18.15
CA GLN A 412 -0.70 -38.44 -19.47
C GLN A 412 0.37 -39.30 -20.16
N GLN A 413 0.02 -40.55 -20.48
CA GLN A 413 0.77 -41.34 -21.45
C GLN A 413 0.85 -40.53 -22.75
N SER A 414 2.05 -40.26 -23.20
CA SER A 414 2.31 -39.73 -24.53
C SER A 414 1.97 -40.83 -25.55
N ASP A 415 0.89 -40.66 -26.30
CA ASP A 415 0.67 -41.44 -27.52
C ASP A 415 1.74 -41.01 -28.53
N SER A 416 2.82 -41.78 -28.59
CA SER A 416 3.87 -41.68 -29.60
C SER A 416 3.44 -42.46 -30.84
N GLU A 417 3.32 -41.73 -31.96
CA GLU A 417 3.74 -42.11 -33.31
C GLU A 417 3.50 -43.56 -33.77
N GLU A 418 2.36 -43.81 -34.42
CA GLU A 418 2.25 -44.76 -35.53
C GLU A 418 1.35 -44.13 -36.61
N ASP A 419 1.96 -43.61 -37.68
CA ASP A 419 1.46 -43.65 -39.06
C ASP A 419 2.35 -42.80 -39.98
N MET A 420 3.51 -43.36 -40.33
CA MET A 420 4.18 -43.05 -41.59
C MET A 420 4.74 -44.35 -42.18
N GLU A 421 3.85 -45.12 -42.80
CA GLU A 421 4.23 -45.95 -43.94
C GLU A 421 2.99 -46.14 -44.84
N MET A 422 3.22 -46.08 -46.16
CA MET A 422 2.32 -46.34 -47.28
C MET A 422 1.64 -45.12 -47.94
N GLY A 423 2.36 -44.56 -48.92
CA GLY A 423 1.88 -43.65 -49.96
C GLY A 423 2.98 -43.35 -50.98
#